data_AF-A0A139NN08-F1
#
_entry.id   AF-A0A139NN08-F1
#
_cell.length_a   1.000
_cell.length_b   1.000
_cell.length_c   1.000
_cell.angle_alpha   90.00
_cell.angle_beta   90.00
_cell.angle_gamma   90.00
#
_symmetry.space_group_name_H-M   'P 1'
#
loop_
_entity.id
_entity.type
_entity.pdbx_description
1 polymer ?
#
loop_
_entity_poly.entity_id
_entity_poly.type
_entity_poly.pdbx_seq_one_letter_code
_entity_poly.pdbx_strand_id
1 'polypeptide(L)'
;MKKKRRLLISIFIALCLSFGGFQYYKQQRIHNIFDEIYYEESDYHNFTFLWNGRAFYQLKGLKIVDNDSQEISIHSIDYDSEDLPNAIQFLGYYFYFGFQDMTKVGVEMRLRMPGSETTINVEYLYDVNNQQLERYMWYQDKKYVRYYSQSQVETFLAEHGKTVEDIRKEADDVLRNKVLKDWTSIYSSHFSTNNWGDVTFKDSWREDFSKN
;
A
#
# COMPACT_ATOMS: atom_id res chain seq x y z
N MET A 1 -44.68 -5.14 31.70
CA MET A 1 -43.61 -6.07 31.24
C MET A 1 -43.66 -6.36 29.73
N LYS A 2 -44.80 -6.73 29.14
CA LYS A 2 -44.90 -7.05 27.68
C LYS A 2 -44.49 -5.90 26.73
N LYS A 3 -44.87 -4.64 27.02
CA LYS A 3 -44.48 -3.46 26.21
C LYS A 3 -42.97 -3.19 26.24
N LYS A 4 -42.35 -3.24 27.44
CA LYS A 4 -40.89 -3.12 27.60
C LYS A 4 -40.13 -4.22 26.85
N ARG A 5 -40.63 -5.47 26.89
CA ARG A 5 -40.06 -6.60 26.13
C ARG A 5 -40.13 -6.38 24.62
N ARG A 6 -41.27 -5.89 24.09
CA ARG A 6 -41.41 -5.57 22.66
C ARG A 6 -40.48 -4.43 22.24
N LEU A 7 -40.36 -3.38 23.04
CA LEU A 7 -39.43 -2.28 22.80
C LEU A 7 -37.97 -2.76 22.72
N LEU A 8 -37.54 -3.61 23.67
CA LEU A 8 -36.18 -4.19 23.66
C LEU A 8 -35.93 -5.05 22.42
N ILE A 9 -36.90 -5.86 21.99
CA ILE A 9 -36.79 -6.66 20.77
C ILE A 9 -36.68 -5.73 19.54
N SER A 10 -37.48 -4.67 19.46
CA SER A 10 -37.40 -3.71 18.35
C SER A 10 -36.06 -2.98 18.29
N ILE A 11 -35.51 -2.58 19.44
CA ILE A 11 -34.18 -1.97 19.53
C ILE A 11 -33.11 -2.96 19.08
N PHE A 12 -33.18 -4.21 19.54
CA PHE A 12 -32.24 -5.25 19.15
C PHE A 12 -32.27 -5.51 17.64
N ILE A 13 -33.45 -5.62 17.04
CA ILE A 13 -33.60 -5.78 15.58
C ILE A 13 -33.01 -4.58 14.84
N ALA A 14 -33.29 -3.36 15.28
CA ALA A 14 -32.72 -2.15 14.67
C ALA A 14 -31.19 -2.16 14.73
N LEU A 15 -30.61 -2.53 15.88
CA LEU A 15 -29.16 -2.68 16.03
C LEU A 15 -28.59 -3.75 15.10
N CYS A 16 -29.23 -4.92 14.98
CA CYS A 16 -28.80 -5.96 14.05
C CYS A 16 -28.86 -5.51 12.59
N LEU A 17 -29.91 -4.77 12.19
CA LEU A 17 -30.04 -4.25 10.83
C LEU A 17 -29.00 -3.16 10.54
N SER A 18 -28.77 -2.24 11.48
CA SER A 18 -27.72 -1.22 11.34
C SER A 18 -26.34 -1.84 11.27
N PHE A 19 -26.04 -2.82 12.13
CA PHE A 19 -24.77 -3.52 12.12
C PHE A 19 -24.61 -4.33 10.82
N GLY A 20 -25.62 -5.08 10.40
CA GLY A 20 -25.59 -5.84 9.15
C GLY A 20 -25.41 -4.94 7.92
N GLY A 21 -26.12 -3.81 7.87
CA GLY A 21 -25.97 -2.82 6.80
C GLY A 21 -24.57 -2.20 6.76
N PHE A 22 -23.99 -1.89 7.93
CA PHE A 22 -22.63 -1.38 8.03
C PHE A 22 -21.59 -2.41 7.56
N GLN A 23 -21.70 -3.66 7.99
CA GLN A 23 -20.80 -4.74 7.56
C GLN A 23 -20.92 -5.02 6.05
N TYR A 24 -22.16 -5.01 5.53
CA TYR A 24 -22.40 -5.14 4.09
C TYR A 24 -21.74 -4.00 3.30
N TYR A 25 -21.89 -2.75 3.76
CA TYR A 25 -21.24 -1.61 3.14
C TYR A 25 -19.71 -1.70 3.15
N LYS A 26 -19.11 -2.14 4.27
CA LYS A 26 -17.66 -2.41 4.35
C LYS A 26 -17.22 -3.46 3.34
N GLN A 27 -17.99 -4.53 3.16
CA GLN A 27 -17.66 -5.57 2.18
C GLN A 27 -17.78 -5.06 0.74
N GLN A 28 -18.80 -4.25 0.43
CA GLN A 28 -19.07 -3.78 -0.93
C GLN A 28 -18.01 -2.84 -1.50
N ARG A 29 -17.26 -2.14 -0.64
CA ARG A 29 -16.16 -1.25 -1.08
C ARG A 29 -14.86 -2.00 -1.37
N ILE A 30 -14.74 -3.25 -0.94
CA ILE A 30 -13.51 -4.05 -1.07
C ILE A 30 -13.61 -4.93 -2.32
N HIS A 31 -12.79 -4.64 -3.33
CA HIS A 31 -12.77 -5.37 -4.60
C HIS A 31 -11.46 -6.11 -4.83
N ASN A 32 -10.41 -5.70 -4.13
CA ASN A 32 -9.07 -6.28 -4.21
C ASN A 32 -8.30 -6.13 -2.89
N ILE A 33 -7.13 -6.75 -2.83
CA ILE A 33 -6.27 -6.77 -1.63
C ILE A 33 -5.75 -5.39 -1.25
N PHE A 34 -5.59 -4.46 -2.20
CA PHE A 34 -5.15 -3.10 -1.93
C PHE A 34 -6.26 -2.26 -1.30
N ASP A 35 -7.53 -2.48 -1.70
CA ASP A 35 -8.69 -1.93 -0.98
C ASP A 35 -8.72 -2.38 0.47
N GLU A 36 -8.46 -3.68 0.74
CA GLU A 36 -8.42 -4.19 2.13
C GLU A 36 -7.36 -3.47 2.96
N ILE A 37 -6.12 -3.40 2.43
CA ILE A 37 -5.00 -2.74 3.11
C ILE A 37 -5.34 -1.26 3.36
N TYR A 38 -5.88 -0.57 2.34
CA TYR A 38 -6.22 0.84 2.46
C TYR A 38 -7.34 1.09 3.46
N TYR A 39 -8.47 0.39 3.35
CA TYR A 39 -9.64 0.64 4.19
C TYR A 39 -9.44 0.19 5.63
N GLU A 40 -8.70 -0.89 5.89
CA GLU A 40 -8.38 -1.29 7.26
C GLU A 40 -7.55 -0.22 7.97
N GLU A 41 -6.54 0.32 7.28
CA GLU A 41 -5.71 1.38 7.83
C GLU A 41 -6.49 2.71 7.93
N SER A 42 -7.22 3.09 6.88
CA SER A 42 -8.04 4.32 6.84
C SER A 42 -9.14 4.32 7.91
N ASP A 43 -9.82 3.18 8.11
CA ASP A 43 -10.87 3.05 9.12
C ASP A 43 -10.27 3.14 10.54
N TYR A 44 -9.06 2.61 10.78
CA TYR A 44 -8.36 2.77 12.06
C TYR A 44 -8.11 4.25 12.41
N HIS A 45 -7.74 5.08 11.42
CA HIS A 45 -7.52 6.52 11.63
C HIS A 45 -8.83 7.33 11.75
N ASN A 46 -9.88 6.95 11.00
CA ASN A 46 -11.14 7.70 10.98
C ASN A 46 -12.11 7.33 12.12
N PHE A 47 -12.12 6.05 12.49
CA PHE A 47 -13.04 5.51 13.47
C PHE A 47 -12.25 4.66 14.46
N THR A 48 -11.97 5.21 15.64
CA THR A 48 -11.53 4.43 16.83
C THR A 48 -12.69 3.58 17.37
N PHE A 49 -13.45 2.96 16.48
CA PHE A 49 -14.65 2.22 16.83
C PHE A 49 -14.24 0.92 17.50
N LEU A 50 -14.31 0.94 18.83
CA LEU A 50 -14.53 -0.19 19.73
C LEU A 50 -13.78 -1.46 19.29
N TRP A 51 -12.56 -1.60 19.80
CA TRP A 51 -11.81 -2.87 19.96
C TRP A 51 -10.94 -3.38 18.80
N ASN A 52 -10.90 -2.72 17.64
CA ASN A 52 -9.92 -3.11 16.61
C ASN A 52 -8.60 -2.37 16.80
N GLY A 53 -7.56 -3.11 17.18
CA GLY A 53 -6.18 -2.64 17.07
C GLY A 53 -5.76 -2.60 15.60
N ARG A 54 -4.86 -1.66 15.25
CA ARG A 54 -4.29 -1.57 13.90
C ARG A 54 -3.71 -2.92 13.47
N ALA A 55 -4.13 -3.44 12.31
CA ALA A 55 -3.71 -4.75 11.83
C ALA A 55 -2.18 -4.91 11.82
N PHE A 56 -1.46 -3.87 11.37
CA PHE A 56 0.01 -3.86 11.28
C PHE A 56 0.74 -4.04 12.61
N TYR A 57 0.12 -3.79 13.77
CA TYR A 57 0.76 -4.07 15.07
C TYR A 57 0.99 -5.57 15.32
N GLN A 58 0.34 -6.45 14.56
CA GLN A 58 0.55 -7.89 14.65
C GLN A 58 1.85 -8.35 13.96
N LEU A 59 2.38 -7.56 13.03
CA LEU A 59 3.68 -7.83 12.39
C LEU A 59 4.81 -7.27 13.26
N LYS A 60 5.85 -8.08 13.45
CA LYS A 60 7.11 -7.64 14.05
C LYS A 60 8.02 -7.07 12.95
N GLY A 61 8.99 -6.25 13.34
CA GLY A 61 9.95 -5.71 12.38
C GLY A 61 9.39 -4.57 11.54
N LEU A 62 8.42 -3.83 12.09
CA LEU A 62 7.81 -2.68 11.43
C LEU A 62 8.02 -1.44 12.28
N LYS A 63 8.43 -0.36 11.62
CA LYS A 63 8.43 0.98 12.15
C LYS A 63 7.25 1.76 11.58
N ILE A 64 6.32 2.09 12.45
CA ILE A 64 5.18 2.92 12.14
C ILE A 64 5.56 4.39 12.31
N VAL A 65 5.26 5.21 11.30
CA VAL A 65 5.44 6.65 11.32
C VAL A 65 4.11 7.32 10.99
N ASP A 66 3.42 7.77 12.03
CA ASP A 66 2.23 8.60 11.91
C ASP A 66 2.68 10.07 12.03
N ASN A 67 2.64 10.82 10.91
CA ASN A 67 2.97 12.24 10.90
C ASN A 67 1.68 13.07 11.01
N ASP A 68 1.43 13.64 12.18
CA ASP A 68 0.27 14.50 12.46
C ASP A 68 0.31 15.88 11.75
N SER A 69 1.33 16.16 10.92
CA SER A 69 1.46 17.43 10.23
C SER A 69 0.42 17.58 9.11
N GLN A 70 -0.22 18.75 9.03
CA GLN A 70 -1.24 19.08 8.02
C GLN A 70 -0.69 19.23 6.59
N GLU A 71 0.63 19.28 6.41
CA GLU A 71 1.25 19.62 5.12
C GLU A 71 1.56 18.41 4.23
N ILE A 72 1.86 17.26 4.83
CA ILE A 72 2.06 15.99 4.13
C ILE A 72 1.64 14.88 5.10
N SER A 73 0.34 14.58 5.18
CA SER A 73 -0.21 13.50 6.01
C SER A 73 0.05 12.14 5.35
N ILE A 74 1.32 11.83 5.12
CA ILE A 74 1.74 10.49 4.74
C ILE A 74 1.89 9.72 6.05
N HIS A 75 0.97 8.79 6.27
CA HIS A 75 1.18 7.72 7.23
C HIS A 75 2.05 6.68 6.55
N SER A 76 3.18 6.31 7.17
CA SER A 76 4.06 5.27 6.61
C SER A 76 4.26 4.12 7.59
N ILE A 77 4.46 2.95 7.00
CA ILE A 77 4.75 1.71 7.72
C ILE A 77 5.95 1.10 7.04
N ASP A 78 7.11 1.27 7.65
CA ASP A 78 8.39 0.87 7.08
C ASP A 78 8.80 -0.47 7.68
N TYR A 79 9.36 -1.36 6.86
CA TYR A 79 10.01 -2.56 7.38
C TYR A 79 11.36 -2.19 8.00
N ASP A 80 11.67 -2.78 9.15
CA ASP A 80 12.97 -2.62 9.79
C ASP A 80 14.06 -3.20 8.87
N SER A 81 15.15 -2.45 8.69
CA SER A 81 16.21 -2.83 7.75
C SER A 81 16.88 -4.15 8.10
N GLU A 82 16.85 -4.56 9.38
CA GLU A 82 17.41 -5.83 9.86
C GLU A 82 16.62 -7.04 9.37
N ASP A 83 15.33 -6.87 9.06
CA ASP A 83 14.42 -7.93 8.61
C ASP A 83 14.31 -8.00 7.06
N LEU A 84 15.04 -7.12 6.35
CA LEU A 84 15.06 -7.08 4.90
C LEU A 84 16.25 -7.87 4.32
N PRO A 85 16.05 -8.62 3.22
CA PRO A 85 17.16 -9.20 2.48
C PRO A 85 18.16 -8.13 2.04
N ASN A 86 19.45 -8.46 1.99
CA ASN A 86 20.52 -7.52 1.62
C ASN A 86 20.28 -6.78 0.29
N ALA A 87 19.57 -7.40 -0.66
CA ALA A 87 19.24 -6.80 -1.94
C ALA A 87 18.26 -5.61 -1.82
N ILE A 88 17.58 -5.45 -0.68
CA ILE A 88 16.55 -4.44 -0.45
C ILE A 88 17.08 -3.38 0.52
N GLN A 89 17.33 -2.19 -0.02
CA GLN A 89 17.48 -0.88 0.63
C GLN A 89 16.44 -0.63 1.72
N PHE A 90 15.21 -0.58 1.23
CA PHE A 90 14.06 -0.07 1.93
C PHE A 90 12.83 -0.74 1.36
N LEU A 91 11.86 -0.99 2.22
CA LEU A 91 10.53 -1.47 1.87
C LEU A 91 9.56 -0.82 2.85
N GLY A 92 8.46 -0.28 2.34
CA GLY A 92 7.45 0.32 3.20
C GLY A 92 6.16 0.60 2.48
N TYR A 93 5.11 0.78 3.27
CA TYR A 93 3.82 1.31 2.83
C TYR A 93 3.78 2.81 3.10
N TYR A 94 3.05 3.53 2.27
CA TYR A 94 2.64 4.89 2.55
C TYR A 94 1.18 5.10 2.14
N PHE A 95 0.46 5.90 2.91
CA PHE A 95 -0.98 6.06 2.76
C PHE A 95 -1.36 7.53 2.62
N TYR A 96 -2.32 7.78 1.72
CA TYR A 96 -2.98 9.07 1.55
C TYR A 96 -4.47 8.91 1.86
N PHE A 97 -4.92 9.45 3.00
CA PHE A 97 -6.32 9.38 3.44
C PHE A 97 -7.12 10.63 3.03
N GLY A 98 -7.14 10.96 1.74
CA GLY A 98 -7.88 12.12 1.22
C GLY A 98 -7.10 13.44 1.25
N PHE A 99 -5.77 13.40 1.41
CA PHE A 99 -4.93 14.59 1.25
C PHE A 99 -4.95 15.06 -0.21
N GLN A 100 -5.39 16.29 -0.47
CA GLN A 100 -5.60 16.83 -1.83
C GLN A 100 -6.46 15.92 -2.73
N ASP A 101 -7.55 15.38 -2.17
CA ASP A 101 -8.45 14.43 -2.83
C ASP A 101 -7.79 13.09 -3.23
N MET A 102 -6.55 12.83 -2.79
CA MET A 102 -5.86 11.56 -3.03
C MET A 102 -6.26 10.52 -1.99
N THR A 103 -6.91 9.45 -2.45
CA THR A 103 -7.19 8.24 -1.66
C THR A 103 -6.38 7.09 -2.23
N LYS A 104 -5.15 6.96 -1.73
CA LYS A 104 -4.15 6.05 -2.31
C LYS A 104 -3.40 5.31 -1.23
N VAL A 105 -3.00 4.08 -1.54
CA VAL A 105 -1.98 3.33 -0.79
C VAL A 105 -0.85 3.01 -1.72
N GLY A 106 0.37 3.17 -1.26
CA GLY A 106 1.53 2.83 -2.05
C GLY A 106 2.51 1.95 -1.31
N VAL A 107 3.29 1.21 -2.09
CA VAL A 107 4.40 0.38 -1.62
C VAL A 107 5.64 0.85 -2.35
N GLU A 108 6.62 1.37 -1.60
CA GLU A 108 7.92 1.77 -2.13
C GLU A 108 8.96 0.71 -1.77
N MET A 109 9.78 0.36 -2.77
CA MET A 109 10.91 -0.54 -2.63
C MET A 109 12.15 0.13 -3.17
N ARG A 110 13.28 0.05 -2.46
CA ARG A 110 14.59 0.45 -2.98
C ARG A 110 15.45 -0.78 -3.12
N LEU A 111 15.77 -1.17 -4.35
CA LEU A 111 16.58 -2.34 -4.65
C LEU A 111 18.02 -1.92 -4.92
N ARG A 112 18.99 -2.59 -4.30
CA ARG A 112 20.42 -2.31 -4.49
C ARG A 112 20.87 -2.81 -5.85
N MET A 113 21.63 -1.98 -6.57
CA MET A 113 22.20 -2.39 -7.84
C MET A 113 23.44 -3.29 -7.63
N PRO A 114 23.63 -4.33 -8.46
CA PRO A 114 24.78 -5.21 -8.36
C PRO A 114 26.11 -4.43 -8.41
N GLY A 115 27.00 -4.69 -7.44
CA GLY A 115 28.33 -4.08 -7.41
C GLY A 115 28.35 -2.57 -7.14
N SER A 116 27.25 -1.99 -6.64
CA SER A 116 27.13 -0.55 -6.40
C SER A 116 26.40 -0.24 -5.08
N GLU A 117 26.66 0.95 -4.54
CA GLU A 117 25.89 1.54 -3.43
C GLU A 117 24.63 2.27 -3.91
N THR A 118 24.39 2.32 -5.23
CA THR A 118 23.21 2.93 -5.83
C THR A 118 22.00 2.00 -5.76
N THR A 119 20.82 2.59 -5.78
CA THR A 119 19.55 1.85 -5.78
C THR A 119 18.65 2.28 -6.93
N ILE A 120 17.81 1.35 -7.38
CA ILE A 120 16.61 1.66 -8.16
C ILE A 120 15.41 1.67 -7.20
N ASN A 121 14.55 2.67 -7.34
CA ASN A 121 13.29 2.77 -6.59
C ASN A 121 12.18 2.20 -7.48
N VAL A 122 11.36 1.34 -6.91
CA VAL A 122 10.16 0.80 -7.53
C VAL A 122 8.99 1.13 -6.63
N GLU A 123 7.94 1.68 -7.22
CA GLU A 123 6.78 2.16 -6.47
C GLU A 123 5.52 1.59 -7.11
N TYR A 124 4.66 1.01 -6.27
CA TYR A 124 3.33 0.55 -6.63
C TYR A 124 2.33 1.47 -5.94
N LEU A 125 1.68 2.34 -6.69
CA LEU A 125 0.73 3.33 -6.17
C LEU A 125 -0.68 2.94 -6.59
N TYR A 126 -1.46 2.45 -5.64
CA TYR A 126 -2.84 2.05 -5.83
C TYR A 126 -3.78 3.23 -5.59
N ASP A 127 -4.64 3.52 -6.57
CA ASP A 127 -5.71 4.50 -6.44
C ASP A 127 -7.05 3.79 -6.21
N VAL A 128 -7.61 4.03 -5.02
CA VAL A 128 -8.83 3.39 -4.53
C VAL A 128 -10.07 3.82 -5.33
N ASN A 129 -10.05 5.03 -5.92
CA ASN A 129 -11.22 5.55 -6.62
C ASN A 129 -11.44 4.90 -7.99
N ASN A 130 -10.35 4.48 -8.65
CA ASN A 130 -10.40 3.90 -9.99
C ASN A 130 -9.87 2.46 -10.07
N GLN A 131 -9.45 1.88 -8.95
CA GLN A 131 -8.96 0.51 -8.81
C GLN A 131 -7.74 0.21 -9.70
N GLN A 132 -6.90 1.22 -9.92
CA GLN A 132 -5.69 1.13 -10.73
C GLN A 132 -4.43 1.14 -9.87
N LEU A 133 -3.56 0.16 -10.08
CA LEU A 133 -2.22 0.09 -9.53
C LEU A 133 -1.23 0.65 -10.56
N GLU A 134 -0.79 1.88 -10.33
CA GLU A 134 0.27 2.48 -11.13
C GLU A 134 1.64 2.04 -10.65
N ARG A 135 2.52 1.73 -11.60
CA ARG A 135 3.85 1.20 -11.35
C ARG A 135 4.89 2.18 -11.85
N TYR A 136 5.68 2.73 -10.93
CA TYR A 136 6.75 3.67 -11.24
C TYR A 136 8.12 3.02 -11.01
N MET A 137 9.12 3.53 -11.71
CA MET A 137 10.52 3.16 -11.51
C MET A 137 11.40 4.38 -11.73
N TRP A 138 12.32 4.63 -10.81
CA TRP A 138 13.19 5.80 -10.85
C TRP A 138 14.45 5.60 -10.01
N TYR A 139 15.52 6.29 -10.34
CA TYR A 139 16.74 6.30 -9.53
C TYR A 139 17.13 7.72 -9.14
N GLN A 140 17.96 7.82 -8.11
CA GLN A 140 18.55 9.06 -7.68
C GLN A 140 20.07 8.98 -7.80
N ASP A 141 20.67 10.02 -8.37
CA ASP A 141 22.13 10.11 -8.44
C ASP A 141 22.74 10.72 -7.17
N LYS A 142 24.08 10.76 -7.10
CA LYS A 142 24.82 11.35 -5.97
C LYS A 142 24.60 12.86 -5.82
N LYS A 143 24.08 13.54 -6.85
CA LYS A 143 23.73 14.97 -6.80
C LYS A 143 22.28 15.17 -6.38
N TYR A 144 21.61 14.12 -5.91
CA TYR A 144 20.21 14.09 -5.52
C TYR A 144 19.24 14.37 -6.67
N VAL A 145 19.69 14.28 -7.93
CA VAL A 145 18.83 14.40 -9.10
C VAL A 145 18.04 13.10 -9.26
N ARG A 146 16.71 13.23 -9.35
CA ARG A 146 15.81 12.09 -9.55
C ARG A 146 15.46 11.95 -11.03
N TYR A 147 15.65 10.76 -11.56
CA TYR A 147 15.41 10.44 -12.97
C TYR A 147 14.25 9.46 -13.10
N TYR A 148 13.22 9.89 -13.81
CA TYR A 148 11.94 9.16 -13.93
C TYR A 148 11.56 8.83 -15.38
N SER A 149 12.30 9.34 -16.38
CA SER A 149 12.02 9.04 -17.78
C SER A 149 12.50 7.62 -18.10
N GLN A 150 11.73 6.93 -18.94
CA GLN A 150 12.00 5.54 -19.28
C GLN A 150 13.42 5.34 -19.83
N SER A 151 13.84 6.18 -20.78
CA SER A 151 15.17 6.05 -21.42
C SER A 151 16.33 6.25 -20.45
N GLN A 152 16.19 7.16 -19.47
CA GLN A 152 17.20 7.38 -18.44
C GLN A 152 17.29 6.19 -17.49
N VAL A 153 16.15 5.62 -17.10
CA VAL A 153 16.08 4.44 -16.24
C VAL A 153 16.67 3.23 -16.97
N GLU A 154 16.29 3.00 -18.23
CA GLU A 154 16.83 1.91 -19.05
C GLU A 154 18.35 2.00 -19.20
N THR A 155 18.87 3.20 -19.45
CA THR A 155 20.33 3.45 -19.54
C THR A 155 21.03 3.10 -18.23
N PHE A 156 20.50 3.60 -17.10
CA PHE A 156 21.04 3.32 -15.77
C PHE A 156 21.04 1.82 -15.43
N LEU A 157 19.97 1.11 -15.76
CA LEU A 157 19.88 -0.33 -15.53
C LEU A 157 20.87 -1.10 -16.40
N ALA A 158 21.05 -0.70 -17.66
CA ALA A 158 22.00 -1.32 -18.58
C ALA A 158 23.45 -1.21 -18.07
N GLU A 159 23.84 -0.09 -17.45
CA GLU A 159 25.15 0.07 -16.80
C GLU A 159 25.41 -0.93 -15.67
N HIS A 160 24.33 -1.43 -15.04
CA HIS A 160 24.38 -2.43 -13.98
C HIS A 160 24.01 -3.85 -14.46
N GLY A 161 23.93 -4.06 -15.78
CA GLY A 161 23.62 -5.36 -16.37
C GLY A 161 22.19 -5.84 -16.11
N LYS A 162 21.25 -4.91 -15.93
CA LYS A 162 19.82 -5.17 -15.66
C LYS A 162 18.93 -4.54 -16.74
N THR A 163 17.73 -5.06 -16.85
CA THR A 163 16.64 -4.47 -17.65
C THR A 163 15.49 -4.02 -16.74
N VAL A 164 14.57 -3.21 -17.27
CA VAL A 164 13.33 -2.84 -16.58
C VAL A 164 12.54 -4.10 -16.16
N GLU A 165 12.49 -5.11 -17.03
CA GLU A 165 11.77 -6.36 -16.78
C GLU A 165 12.41 -7.17 -15.64
N ASP A 166 13.74 -7.21 -15.55
CA ASP A 166 14.43 -7.88 -14.44
C ASP A 166 14.05 -7.24 -13.10
N ILE A 167 14.08 -5.91 -13.03
CA ILE A 167 13.72 -5.16 -11.83
C ILE A 167 12.23 -5.31 -11.52
N ARG A 168 11.36 -5.31 -12.54
CA ARG A 168 9.92 -5.53 -12.37
C ARG A 168 9.63 -6.89 -11.77
N LYS A 169 10.26 -7.94 -12.29
CA LYS A 169 10.10 -9.30 -11.75
C LYS A 169 10.57 -9.40 -10.31
N GLU A 170 11.74 -8.84 -9.99
CA GLU A 170 12.25 -8.82 -8.61
C GLU A 170 11.31 -8.09 -7.65
N ALA A 171 10.80 -6.92 -8.05
CA ALA A 171 9.87 -6.14 -7.25
C ALA A 171 8.49 -6.81 -7.10
N ASP A 172 7.96 -7.41 -8.17
CA ASP A 172 6.70 -8.15 -8.14
C ASP A 172 6.81 -9.39 -7.24
N ASP A 173 7.98 -10.06 -7.22
CA ASP A 173 8.25 -11.17 -6.32
C ASP A 173 8.30 -10.72 -4.85
N VAL A 174 8.91 -9.56 -4.55
CA VAL A 174 8.88 -8.98 -3.20
C VAL A 174 7.46 -8.57 -2.80
N LEU A 175 6.72 -7.92 -3.71
CA LEU A 175 5.33 -7.51 -3.48
C LEU A 175 4.47 -8.74 -3.14
N ARG A 176 4.59 -9.80 -3.93
CA ARG A 176 3.82 -11.03 -3.74
C ARG A 176 4.22 -11.80 -2.49
N ASN A 177 5.51 -12.07 -2.33
CA ASN A 177 6.00 -13.08 -1.39
C ASN A 177 6.43 -12.50 -0.05
N LYS A 178 6.58 -11.18 0.06
CA LYS A 178 6.81 -10.47 1.32
C LYS A 178 5.60 -9.61 1.68
N VAL A 179 5.29 -8.58 0.91
CA VAL A 179 4.32 -7.54 1.27
C VAL A 179 2.90 -8.10 1.41
N LEU A 180 2.37 -8.76 0.38
CA LEU A 180 1.02 -9.33 0.40
C LEU A 180 0.95 -10.59 1.26
N LYS A 181 2.05 -11.35 1.34
CA LYS A 181 2.14 -12.52 2.21
C LYS A 181 2.04 -12.11 3.68
N ASP A 182 2.75 -11.07 4.09
CA ASP A 182 2.71 -10.57 5.45
C ASP A 182 1.32 -10.03 5.78
N TRP A 183 0.69 -9.26 4.88
CA TRP A 183 -0.70 -8.83 5.02
C TRP A 183 -1.66 -10.00 5.28
N THR A 184 -1.63 -11.01 4.41
CA THR A 184 -2.52 -12.20 4.54
C THR A 184 -2.20 -13.06 5.77
N SER A 185 -1.07 -12.84 6.45
CA SER A 185 -0.72 -13.51 7.70
C SER A 185 -1.29 -12.84 8.95
N ILE A 186 -1.59 -11.54 8.89
CA ILE A 186 -2.11 -10.74 10.02
C ILE A 186 -3.55 -10.27 9.84
N TYR A 187 -4.07 -10.38 8.62
CA TYR A 187 -5.42 -10.02 8.28
C TYR A 187 -6.12 -11.21 7.63
N SER A 188 -7.37 -11.46 8.01
CA SER A 188 -8.21 -12.50 7.40
C SER A 188 -8.73 -12.03 6.04
N SER A 189 -7.81 -11.90 5.09
CA SER A 189 -8.05 -11.38 3.74
C SER A 189 -9.01 -12.28 2.95
N HIS A 190 -9.89 -11.67 2.16
CA HIS A 190 -10.68 -12.38 1.14
C HIS A 190 -9.87 -12.71 -0.11
N PHE A 191 -8.68 -12.12 -0.22
CA PHE A 191 -7.74 -12.26 -1.32
C PHE A 191 -6.53 -13.10 -0.89
N SER A 192 -5.62 -13.34 -1.82
CA SER A 192 -4.40 -14.09 -1.55
C SER A 192 -3.23 -13.53 -2.34
N THR A 193 -2.03 -14.00 -2.03
CA THR A 193 -0.83 -13.66 -2.81
C THR A 193 -0.94 -14.03 -4.29
N ASN A 194 -1.85 -14.94 -4.69
CA ASN A 194 -2.05 -15.36 -6.08
C ASN A 194 -3.36 -14.88 -6.70
N ASN A 195 -4.28 -14.35 -5.90
CA ASN A 195 -5.54 -13.76 -6.35
C ASN A 195 -5.71 -12.41 -5.67
N TRP A 196 -5.35 -11.34 -6.37
CA TRP A 196 -5.37 -9.99 -5.79
C TRP A 196 -6.76 -9.35 -5.87
N GLY A 197 -7.73 -9.98 -6.55
CA GLY A 197 -9.02 -9.39 -6.87
C GLY A 197 -8.95 -8.52 -8.13
N ASP A 198 -9.90 -7.62 -8.26
CA ASP A 198 -10.05 -6.75 -9.44
C ASP A 198 -9.06 -5.58 -9.36
N VAL A 199 -7.88 -5.75 -9.95
CA VAL A 199 -6.82 -4.74 -10.02
C VAL A 199 -6.39 -4.52 -11.46
N THR A 200 -6.41 -3.27 -11.92
CA THR A 200 -5.85 -2.89 -13.22
C THR A 200 -4.43 -2.36 -13.05
N PHE A 201 -3.50 -2.81 -13.89
CA PHE A 201 -2.09 -2.38 -13.86
C PHE A 201 -1.79 -1.33 -14.93
N LYS A 202 -0.94 -0.36 -14.59
CA LYS A 202 -0.45 0.64 -15.54
C LYS A 202 1.00 0.99 -15.22
N ASP A 203 1.88 0.90 -16.21
CA ASP A 203 3.22 1.44 -16.09
C ASP A 203 3.21 2.94 -16.33
N SER A 204 3.82 3.67 -15.40
CA SER A 204 3.87 5.12 -15.42
C SER A 204 5.33 5.59 -15.39
N TRP A 205 5.66 6.47 -16.33
CA TRP A 205 6.96 7.14 -16.43
C TRP A 205 6.72 8.64 -16.39
N ARG A 206 7.61 9.43 -15.77
CA ARG A 206 7.49 10.89 -15.93
C ARG A 206 8.09 11.28 -17.26
N GLU A 207 7.34 12.07 -18.02
CA GLU A 207 7.87 12.74 -19.19
C GLU A 207 9.01 13.68 -18.77
N ASP A 208 10.03 13.78 -19.62
CA ASP A 208 11.18 14.64 -19.40
C ASP A 208 10.75 16.11 -19.46
N PHE A 209 10.57 16.75 -18.30
CA PHE A 209 10.20 18.16 -18.18
C PHE A 209 11.27 19.12 -18.73
N SER A 210 12.47 18.64 -19.11
CA SER A 210 13.49 19.49 -19.76
C SER A 210 13.13 19.92 -21.19
N LYS A 211 11.98 19.47 -21.72
CA LYS A 211 11.48 19.82 -23.05
C LYS A 211 10.35 20.88 -23.07
N ASN A 212 10.04 21.52 -21.94
CA ASN A 212 9.10 22.66 -21.88
C ASN A 212 9.82 23.96 -21.54
#